data_AF-A0A8C0G2Q3-F1
#
_entry.id   AF-A0A8C0G2Q3-F1
#
_cell.length_a   1.000
_cell.length_b   1.000
_cell.length_c   1.000
_cell.angle_alpha   90.00
_cell.angle_beta   90.00
_cell.angle_gamma   90.00
#
_symmetry.space_group_name_H-M   'P 1'
#
loop_
_entity.id
_entity.type
_entity.pdbx_description
1 polymer ?
#
loop_
_entity_poly.entity_id
_entity_poly.type
_entity_poly.pdbx_seq_one_letter_code
_entity_poly.pdbx_strand_id
1 'polypeptide(L)'
;EAFEIVVRHARNYTNTMFRNHYQNMGSRALKFVGELFTDISLYILGSDINVNDMVNEFFDSLFPLVYSHLMNPGFPDPSGEMIECLRAARRDLRVFGNYPKIMMTQVSKSLQATRAFLQALNLGIEVINTTDHLKFSKECGRALLRMWYCSHCQGLLMAKPCAGYCSVVMQGCLASVVEIDNYWREYIWSLEGLTKGMYGIYDMEHVLLSLFLLIRDSVMYVQKNGGKLSATVSSLNISMYWFLQPSFSMIFKHMLKVTHILKSFPECRSKILISGAACDKYRNNQVGHWLHNLSSNDTLCWNGQEIVER
;
A
#
# COMPACT_ATOMS: atom_id res chain seq x y z
N GLU A 1 -5.04 5.54 -7.06
CA GLU A 1 -5.58 6.84 -6.56
C GLU A 1 -5.35 7.05 -5.06
N ALA A 2 -6.08 6.39 -4.15
CA ALA A 2 -6.02 6.69 -2.71
C ALA A 2 -4.60 6.76 -2.10
N PHE A 3 -3.71 5.83 -2.45
CA PHE A 3 -2.31 5.85 -1.97
C PHE A 3 -1.51 7.06 -2.50
N GLU A 4 -1.72 7.50 -3.75
CA GLU A 4 -1.10 8.73 -4.29
C GLU A 4 -1.56 9.98 -3.52
N ILE A 5 -2.82 9.99 -3.06
CA ILE A 5 -3.33 11.08 -2.21
C ILE A 5 -2.59 11.10 -0.87
N VAL A 6 -2.30 9.94 -0.26
CA VAL A 6 -1.50 9.84 0.96
C VAL A 6 -0.06 10.31 0.72
N VAL A 7 0.61 9.81 -0.33
CA VAL A 7 1.99 10.18 -0.70
C VAL A 7 2.10 11.69 -0.95
N ARG A 8 1.15 12.28 -1.69
CA ARG A 8 1.10 13.73 -1.95
C ARG A 8 0.95 14.55 -0.66
N HIS A 9 0.11 14.11 0.28
CA HIS A 9 -0.01 14.79 1.58
C HIS A 9 1.25 14.63 2.44
N ALA A 10 1.86 13.44 2.49
CA ALA A 10 3.12 13.20 3.21
C ALA A 10 4.27 14.09 2.70
N ARG A 11 4.41 14.20 1.37
CA ARG A 11 5.34 15.12 0.70
C ARG A 11 5.07 16.58 1.08
N ASN A 12 3.80 16.99 1.06
CA ASN A 12 3.41 18.36 1.40
C ASN A 12 3.64 18.70 2.87
N TYR A 13 3.33 17.80 3.82
CA TYR A 13 3.63 18.00 5.24
C TYR A 13 5.13 18.06 5.49
N THR A 14 5.93 17.21 4.83
CA THR A 14 7.40 17.22 4.96
C THR A 14 8.01 18.51 4.42
N ASN A 15 7.58 18.98 3.25
CA ASN A 15 7.98 20.28 2.69
C ASN A 15 7.56 21.45 3.58
N THR A 16 6.36 21.40 4.17
CA THR A 16 5.84 22.45 5.07
C THR A 16 6.60 22.48 6.40
N MET A 17 6.95 21.31 6.94
CA MET A 17 7.81 21.18 8.12
C MET A 17 9.17 21.84 7.89
N PHE A 18 9.84 21.55 6.76
CA PHE A 18 11.10 22.21 6.41
C PHE A 18 10.95 23.72 6.22
N ARG A 19 9.91 24.20 5.52
CA ARG A 19 9.67 25.64 5.36
C ARG A 19 9.40 26.35 6.69
N ASN A 20 8.66 25.75 7.61
CA ASN A 20 8.20 26.41 8.83
C ASN A 20 9.21 26.32 9.99
N HIS A 21 9.95 25.23 10.12
CA HIS A 21 10.92 25.02 11.22
C HIS A 21 12.37 25.23 10.81
N TYR A 22 12.66 25.19 9.51
CA TYR A 22 14.02 25.17 8.96
C TYR A 22 14.14 26.08 7.72
N GLN A 23 13.63 27.32 7.81
CA GLN A 23 13.45 28.27 6.71
C GLN A 23 14.63 28.30 5.70
N ASN A 24 15.87 28.47 6.17
CA ASN A 24 17.07 28.57 5.33
C ASN A 24 17.40 27.27 4.55
N MET A 25 16.93 26.12 5.04
CA MET A 25 17.05 24.81 4.38
C MET A 25 15.82 24.50 3.50
N GLY A 26 14.71 25.21 3.69
CA GLY A 26 13.39 24.86 3.17
C GLY A 26 13.26 24.87 1.64
N SER A 27 14.10 25.62 0.92
CA SER A 27 14.16 25.60 -0.55
C SER A 27 14.97 24.42 -1.08
N ARG A 28 16.17 24.19 -0.52
CA ARG A 28 17.08 23.08 -0.90
C ARG A 28 16.46 21.72 -0.58
N ALA A 29 15.70 21.61 0.51
CA ALA A 29 15.00 20.37 0.89
C ALA A 29 13.92 19.91 -0.10
N LEU A 30 13.32 20.81 -0.89
CA LEU A 30 12.24 20.46 -1.83
C LEU A 30 12.65 19.41 -2.86
N LYS A 31 13.95 19.37 -3.21
CA LYS A 31 14.50 18.41 -4.18
C LYS A 31 14.48 16.99 -3.60
N PHE A 32 15.26 16.70 -2.55
CA PHE A 32 15.38 15.34 -2.01
C PHE A 32 14.13 14.85 -1.26
N VAL A 33 13.28 15.75 -0.74
CA VAL A 33 11.92 15.39 -0.30
C VAL A 33 11.05 15.02 -1.51
N GLY A 34 11.24 15.68 -2.65
CA GLY A 34 10.56 15.33 -3.90
C GLY A 34 10.97 13.97 -4.45
N GLU A 35 12.27 13.67 -4.44
CA GLU A 35 12.85 12.40 -4.89
C GLU A 35 12.34 11.24 -4.01
N LEU A 36 12.56 11.29 -2.69
CA LEU A 36 12.06 10.30 -1.72
C LEU A 36 10.57 9.94 -1.92
N PHE A 37 9.69 10.92 -2.07
CA PHE A 37 8.26 10.64 -2.24
C PHE A 37 7.88 10.22 -3.67
N THR A 38 8.72 10.46 -4.67
CA THR A 38 8.57 9.90 -6.02
C THR A 38 8.94 8.42 -6.03
N ASP A 39 10.06 8.08 -5.39
CA ASP A 39 10.54 6.70 -5.24
C ASP A 39 9.55 5.83 -4.44
N ILE A 40 8.90 6.42 -3.43
CA ILE A 40 7.79 5.78 -2.71
C ILE A 40 6.62 5.43 -3.66
N SER A 41 6.15 6.36 -4.50
CA SER A 41 5.10 6.04 -5.49
C SER A 41 5.56 4.99 -6.49
N LEU A 42 6.79 5.10 -7.02
CA LEU A 42 7.35 4.12 -7.97
C LEU A 42 7.43 2.71 -7.35
N TYR A 43 7.86 2.59 -6.09
CA TYR A 43 7.86 1.31 -5.37
C TYR A 43 6.45 0.70 -5.26
N ILE A 44 5.45 1.52 -4.91
CA ILE A 44 4.04 1.10 -4.76
C ILE A 44 3.48 0.64 -6.11
N LEU A 45 3.85 1.31 -7.20
CA LEU A 45 3.48 0.99 -8.58
C LEU A 45 4.24 -0.22 -9.16
N GLY A 46 5.22 -0.76 -8.44
CA GLY A 46 5.89 -2.02 -8.77
C GLY A 46 7.36 -1.93 -9.18
N SER A 47 8.00 -0.75 -9.15
CA SER A 47 9.43 -0.63 -9.41
C SER A 47 10.27 -1.31 -8.32
N ASP A 48 11.38 -1.95 -8.69
CA ASP A 48 12.24 -2.70 -7.76
C ASP A 48 13.27 -1.82 -7.03
N ILE A 49 12.80 -0.65 -6.57
CA ILE A 49 13.58 0.29 -5.75
C ILE A 49 13.82 -0.33 -4.37
N ASN A 50 15.05 -0.27 -3.87
CA ASN A 50 15.35 -0.72 -2.51
C ASN A 50 15.03 0.42 -1.51
N VAL A 51 14.07 0.18 -0.63
CA VAL A 51 13.64 1.14 0.41
C VAL A 51 14.79 1.55 1.34
N ASN A 52 15.78 0.68 1.57
CA ASN A 52 16.95 1.04 2.37
C ASN A 52 17.83 2.08 1.68
N ASP A 53 17.95 2.00 0.35
CA ASP A 53 18.83 2.87 -0.42
C ASP A 53 18.16 4.22 -0.68
N MET A 54 16.88 4.22 -1.07
CA MET A 54 16.01 5.41 -1.10
C MET A 54 16.03 6.22 0.21
N VAL A 55 15.93 5.55 1.37
CA VAL A 55 16.01 6.22 2.68
C VAL A 55 17.44 6.67 2.99
N ASN A 56 18.47 5.92 2.57
CA ASN A 56 19.86 6.34 2.72
C ASN A 56 20.16 7.61 1.89
N GLU A 57 19.79 7.64 0.61
CA GLU A 57 20.03 8.75 -0.31
C GLU A 57 19.35 10.05 0.15
N PHE A 58 18.14 9.94 0.71
CA PHE A 58 17.48 11.03 1.42
C PHE A 58 18.34 11.57 2.58
N PHE A 59 18.86 10.70 3.44
CA PHE A 59 19.68 11.11 4.58
C PHE A 59 21.09 11.57 4.20
N ASP A 60 21.69 10.98 3.15
CA ASP A 60 22.95 11.40 2.53
C ASP A 60 22.78 12.82 1.95
N SER A 61 21.64 13.11 1.30
CA SER A 61 21.31 14.46 0.80
C SER A 61 21.00 15.46 1.93
N LEU A 62 20.36 15.01 3.01
CA LEU A 62 19.99 15.86 4.15
C LEU A 62 21.19 16.29 5.00
N PHE A 63 22.21 15.44 5.18
CA PHE A 63 23.30 15.75 6.11
C PHE A 63 24.13 16.99 5.73
N PRO A 64 24.63 17.18 4.49
CA PRO A 64 25.38 18.39 4.14
C PRO A 64 24.58 19.69 4.38
N LEU A 65 23.26 19.64 4.17
CA LEU A 65 22.36 20.77 4.41
C LEU A 65 22.16 21.05 5.91
N VAL A 66 21.98 20.01 6.72
CA VAL A 66 21.95 20.11 8.20
C VAL A 66 23.30 20.59 8.75
N TYR A 67 24.41 20.16 8.16
CA TYR A 67 25.75 20.58 8.57
C TYR A 67 25.94 22.08 8.37
N SER A 68 25.75 22.61 7.15
CA SER A 68 26.03 24.04 6.89
C SER A 68 25.05 24.99 7.60
N HIS A 69 23.78 24.62 7.77
CA HIS A 69 22.78 25.52 8.38
C HIS A 69 22.60 25.34 9.89
N LEU A 70 22.93 24.18 10.49
CA LEU A 70 22.69 23.90 11.91
C LEU A 70 23.92 23.46 12.72
N MET A 71 25.02 23.02 12.09
CA MET A 71 26.25 22.66 12.81
C MET A 71 27.37 23.68 12.63
N ASN A 72 27.47 24.28 11.44
CA ASN A 72 28.52 25.25 11.08
C ASN A 72 27.96 26.59 10.54
N PRO A 73 26.93 27.20 11.19
CA PRO A 73 26.29 28.41 10.68
C PRO A 73 27.26 29.59 10.61
N GLY A 74 27.18 30.37 9.53
CA GLY A 74 28.02 31.56 9.30
C GLY A 74 29.31 31.29 8.51
N PHE A 75 29.66 30.03 8.30
CA PHE A 75 30.73 29.64 7.37
C PHE A 75 30.21 29.57 5.92
N PRO A 76 31.09 29.59 4.90
CA PRO A 76 30.71 29.32 3.52
C PRO A 76 30.02 27.95 3.35
N ASP A 77 29.16 27.83 2.33
CA ASP A 77 28.64 26.53 1.93
C ASP A 77 29.80 25.56 1.59
N PRO A 78 29.71 24.28 1.97
CA PRO A 78 30.78 23.30 1.75
C PRO A 78 31.07 23.07 0.27
N SER A 79 32.34 22.85 -0.07
CA SER A 79 32.76 22.46 -1.42
C SER A 79 32.17 21.11 -1.82
N GLY A 80 32.13 20.79 -3.13
CA GLY A 80 31.64 19.50 -3.61
C GLY A 80 32.35 18.31 -2.96
N GLU A 81 33.68 18.37 -2.84
CA GLU A 81 34.49 17.36 -2.14
C GLU A 81 34.08 17.20 -0.67
N MET A 82 33.83 18.30 0.04
CA MET A 82 33.36 18.27 1.42
C MET A 82 31.92 17.73 1.53
N ILE A 83 31.05 17.98 0.53
CA ILE A 83 29.71 17.41 0.46
C ILE A 83 29.76 15.89 0.31
N GLU A 84 30.63 15.34 -0.55
CA GLU A 84 30.80 13.88 -0.68
C GLU A 84 31.45 13.27 0.57
N CYS A 85 32.44 13.94 1.18
CA CYS A 85 33.03 13.53 2.45
C CYS A 85 31.99 13.44 3.58
N LEU A 86 31.11 14.46 3.70
CA LEU A 86 30.00 14.45 4.66
C LEU A 86 29.04 13.29 4.39
N ARG A 87 28.63 13.05 3.14
CA ARG A 87 27.78 11.91 2.76
C ARG A 87 28.35 10.57 3.21
N ALA A 88 29.62 10.30 2.88
CA ALA A 88 30.30 9.09 3.29
C ALA A 88 30.34 8.94 4.83
N ALA A 89 30.82 9.98 5.53
CA ALA A 89 30.97 9.96 6.98
C ALA A 89 29.65 9.84 7.76
N ARG A 90 28.50 10.22 7.16
CA ARG A 90 27.18 10.19 7.83
C ARG A 90 26.87 8.86 8.50
N ARG A 91 27.16 7.75 7.80
CA ARG A 91 26.76 6.39 8.18
C ARG A 91 27.58 5.92 9.38
N ASP A 92 28.90 6.08 9.30
CA ASP A 92 29.85 5.65 10.33
C ASP A 92 29.74 6.49 11.62
N LEU A 93 29.61 7.81 11.47
CA LEU A 93 29.38 8.72 12.59
C LEU A 93 27.98 8.60 13.21
N ARG A 94 27.06 7.85 12.58
CA ARG A 94 25.65 7.72 12.98
C ARG A 94 25.01 9.08 13.27
N VAL A 95 25.21 10.05 12.37
CA VAL A 95 24.79 11.46 12.54
C VAL A 95 23.34 11.59 13.01
N PHE A 96 22.43 10.91 12.33
CA PHE A 96 20.99 10.89 12.65
C PHE A 96 20.59 9.79 13.64
N GLY A 97 21.54 9.23 14.40
CA GLY A 97 21.31 8.16 15.36
C GLY A 97 20.62 6.94 14.74
N ASN A 98 19.59 6.43 15.43
CA ASN A 98 18.80 5.29 14.94
C ASN A 98 17.67 5.68 13.97
N TYR A 99 17.40 6.98 13.76
CA TYR A 99 16.23 7.44 12.99
C TYR A 99 16.19 6.91 11.54
N PRO A 100 17.30 6.85 10.77
CA PRO A 100 17.28 6.23 9.44
C PRO A 100 16.86 4.76 9.47
N LYS A 101 17.35 3.97 10.43
CA LYS A 101 16.99 2.55 10.56
C LYS A 101 15.52 2.35 10.97
N ILE A 102 14.98 3.25 11.79
CA ILE A 102 13.55 3.28 12.13
C ILE A 102 12.72 3.57 10.87
N MET A 103 13.11 4.59 10.10
CA MET A 103 12.45 4.98 8.84
C MET A 103 12.46 3.83 7.82
N MET A 104 13.62 3.22 7.58
CA MET A 104 13.76 2.01 6.74
C MET A 104 12.81 0.90 7.18
N THR A 105 12.76 0.60 8.48
CA THR A 105 11.93 -0.49 9.02
C THR A 105 10.43 -0.21 8.89
N GLN A 106 9.99 1.02 9.14
CA GLN A 106 8.59 1.42 9.05
C GLN A 106 8.12 1.50 7.59
N VAL A 107 8.87 2.21 6.74
CA VAL A 107 8.55 2.38 5.32
C VAL A 107 8.58 1.02 4.63
N SER A 108 9.63 0.21 4.81
CA SER A 108 9.77 -1.08 4.09
C SER A 108 8.58 -2.02 4.35
N LYS A 109 8.23 -2.26 5.61
CA LYS A 109 7.08 -3.11 5.96
C LYS A 109 5.75 -2.55 5.45
N SER A 110 5.57 -1.23 5.52
CA SER A 110 4.34 -0.55 5.09
C SER A 110 4.13 -0.58 3.58
N LEU A 111 5.20 -0.31 2.81
CA LEU A 111 5.17 -0.37 1.36
C LEU A 111 5.05 -1.82 0.87
N GLN A 112 5.72 -2.78 1.51
CA GLN A 112 5.58 -4.22 1.19
C GLN A 112 4.12 -4.69 1.32
N ALA A 113 3.46 -4.40 2.46
CA ALA A 113 2.06 -4.75 2.67
C ALA A 113 1.13 -4.09 1.64
N THR A 114 1.42 -2.84 1.26
CA THR A 114 0.61 -2.10 0.28
C THR A 114 0.81 -2.59 -1.16
N ARG A 115 2.06 -2.90 -1.56
CA ARG A 115 2.37 -3.49 -2.88
C ARG A 115 1.73 -4.86 -3.01
N ALA A 116 1.83 -5.71 -1.98
CA ALA A 116 1.15 -7.01 -1.93
C ALA A 116 -0.39 -6.87 -2.04
N PHE A 117 -0.99 -5.87 -1.39
CA PHE A 117 -2.43 -5.61 -1.46
C PHE A 117 -2.88 -5.16 -2.86
N LEU A 118 -2.13 -4.27 -3.51
CA LEU A 118 -2.39 -3.86 -4.89
C LEU A 118 -2.21 -5.00 -5.89
N GLN A 119 -1.17 -5.83 -5.73
CA GLN A 119 -0.95 -7.02 -6.54
C GLN A 119 -2.09 -8.03 -6.37
N ALA A 120 -2.55 -8.27 -5.13
CA ALA A 120 -3.68 -9.14 -4.87
C ALA A 120 -4.99 -8.60 -5.47
N LEU A 121 -5.25 -7.29 -5.41
CA LEU A 121 -6.42 -6.68 -6.06
C LEU A 121 -6.38 -6.83 -7.58
N ASN A 122 -5.23 -6.59 -8.21
CA ASN A 122 -5.06 -6.73 -9.66
C ASN A 122 -5.30 -8.18 -10.12
N LEU A 123 -4.77 -9.17 -9.38
CA LEU A 123 -5.04 -10.59 -9.63
C LEU A 123 -6.54 -10.93 -9.47
N GLY A 124 -7.22 -10.34 -8.49
CA GLY A 124 -8.66 -10.50 -8.32
C GLY A 124 -9.47 -9.99 -9.52
N ILE A 125 -9.08 -8.84 -10.08
CA ILE A 125 -9.68 -8.28 -11.30
C ILE A 125 -9.42 -9.18 -12.51
N GLU A 126 -8.19 -9.70 -12.65
CA GLU A 126 -7.82 -10.62 -13.74
C GLU A 126 -8.62 -11.93 -13.70
N VAL A 127 -8.79 -12.53 -12.50
CA VAL A 127 -9.62 -13.72 -12.30
C VAL A 127 -11.10 -13.45 -12.58
N ILE A 128 -11.65 -12.31 -12.14
CA ILE A 128 -13.04 -11.93 -12.44
C ILE A 128 -13.25 -11.77 -13.95
N ASN A 129 -12.39 -11.01 -14.64
CA ASN A 129 -12.50 -10.79 -16.09
C ASN A 129 -12.35 -12.11 -16.87
N THR A 130 -11.44 -12.99 -16.44
CA THR A 130 -11.25 -14.31 -17.06
C THR A 130 -12.45 -15.23 -16.83
N THR A 131 -13.07 -15.19 -15.66
CA THR A 131 -14.24 -16.04 -15.33
C THR A 131 -15.55 -15.55 -15.96
N ASP A 132 -15.72 -14.25 -16.17
CA ASP A 132 -16.86 -13.68 -16.94
C ASP A 132 -16.91 -14.18 -18.39
N HIS A 133 -15.75 -14.50 -18.98
CA HIS A 133 -15.64 -14.99 -20.35
C HIS A 133 -15.75 -16.53 -20.48
N LEU A 134 -16.04 -17.25 -19.40
CA LEU A 134 -16.26 -18.70 -19.44
C LEU A 134 -17.53 -19.06 -20.22
N LYS A 135 -17.38 -19.93 -21.22
CA LYS A 135 -18.47 -20.39 -22.08
C LYS A 135 -18.95 -21.77 -21.64
N PHE A 136 -20.26 -21.93 -21.52
CA PHE A 136 -20.88 -23.23 -21.29
C PHE A 136 -20.53 -24.24 -22.41
N SER A 137 -20.35 -25.50 -22.04
CA SER A 137 -20.14 -26.60 -22.97
C SER A 137 -21.38 -26.86 -23.84
N LYS A 138 -21.20 -27.54 -24.99
CA LYS A 138 -22.33 -27.98 -25.84
C LYS A 138 -23.21 -29.00 -25.10
N GLU A 139 -22.64 -29.66 -24.10
CA GLU A 139 -23.24 -30.67 -23.25
C GLU A 139 -24.16 -29.98 -22.22
N CYS A 140 -23.65 -28.93 -21.55
CA CYS A 140 -24.45 -28.04 -20.71
C CYS A 140 -25.59 -27.38 -21.51
N GLY A 141 -25.30 -26.83 -22.70
CA GLY A 141 -26.34 -26.24 -23.56
C GLY A 141 -27.46 -27.23 -23.91
N ARG A 142 -27.13 -28.48 -24.22
CA ARG A 142 -28.11 -29.56 -24.44
C ARG A 142 -28.86 -29.96 -23.17
N ALA A 143 -28.20 -29.97 -22.00
CA ALA A 143 -28.84 -30.27 -20.72
C ALA A 143 -29.83 -29.18 -20.30
N LEU A 144 -29.44 -27.90 -20.41
CA LEU A 144 -30.32 -26.75 -20.19
C LEU A 144 -31.52 -26.76 -21.14
N LEU A 145 -31.32 -27.02 -22.44
CA LEU A 145 -32.43 -27.12 -23.39
C LEU A 145 -33.43 -28.23 -23.04
N ARG A 146 -32.96 -29.38 -22.52
CA ARG A 146 -33.84 -30.46 -22.03
C ARG A 146 -34.58 -30.09 -20.75
N MET A 147 -33.91 -29.41 -19.84
CA MET A 147 -34.49 -28.93 -18.58
C MET A 147 -35.56 -27.86 -18.80
N TRP A 148 -35.38 -27.00 -19.80
CA TRP A 148 -36.25 -25.85 -20.09
C TRP A 148 -37.36 -26.12 -21.11
N TYR A 149 -37.08 -26.84 -22.20
CA TYR A 149 -37.97 -26.85 -23.37
C TYR A 149 -38.54 -28.22 -23.74
N CYS A 150 -38.00 -29.34 -23.26
CA CYS A 150 -38.54 -30.65 -23.62
C CYS A 150 -39.96 -30.91 -23.07
N SER A 151 -40.32 -30.35 -21.91
CA SER A 151 -41.70 -30.38 -21.41
C SER A 151 -42.65 -29.65 -22.37
N HIS A 152 -42.31 -28.42 -22.79
CA HIS A 152 -43.08 -27.67 -23.77
C HIS A 152 -43.23 -28.43 -25.11
N CYS A 153 -42.18 -29.08 -25.60
CA CYS A 153 -42.22 -29.92 -26.81
C CYS A 153 -43.09 -31.19 -26.68
N GLN A 154 -43.36 -31.66 -25.45
CA GLN A 154 -44.31 -32.74 -25.16
C GLN A 154 -45.73 -32.22 -24.87
N GLY A 155 -45.99 -30.92 -25.00
CA GLY A 155 -47.28 -30.28 -24.69
C GLY A 155 -47.49 -29.93 -23.22
N LEU A 156 -46.51 -30.21 -22.34
CA LEU A 156 -46.56 -29.95 -20.89
C LEU A 156 -46.20 -28.49 -20.59
N LEU A 157 -47.02 -27.56 -21.11
CA LEU A 157 -46.65 -26.13 -21.21
C LEU A 157 -46.45 -25.38 -19.88
N MET A 158 -46.88 -25.92 -18.74
CA MET A 158 -46.73 -25.31 -17.42
C MET A 158 -45.76 -26.07 -16.49
N ALA A 159 -45.11 -27.13 -17.00
CA ALA A 159 -44.28 -28.00 -16.18
C ALA A 159 -42.87 -27.43 -15.94
N LYS A 160 -42.62 -26.98 -14.71
CA LYS A 160 -41.31 -26.55 -14.22
C LYS A 160 -40.40 -27.73 -13.85
N PRO A 161 -39.06 -27.61 -14.00
CA PRO A 161 -38.12 -28.65 -13.58
C PRO A 161 -38.16 -28.91 -12.07
N CYS A 162 -37.94 -30.17 -11.68
CA CYS A 162 -37.73 -30.57 -10.29
C CYS A 162 -36.47 -29.92 -9.71
N ALA A 163 -36.49 -29.53 -8.43
CA ALA A 163 -35.36 -28.86 -7.79
C ALA A 163 -34.07 -29.70 -7.81
N GLY A 164 -34.16 -31.00 -7.57
CA GLY A 164 -33.02 -31.92 -7.66
C GLY A 164 -32.46 -32.03 -9.08
N TYR A 165 -33.32 -32.20 -10.09
CA TYR A 165 -32.90 -32.24 -11.50
C TYR A 165 -32.24 -30.93 -11.94
N CYS A 166 -32.82 -29.79 -11.54
CA CYS A 166 -32.28 -28.46 -11.80
C CYS A 166 -30.90 -28.26 -11.15
N SER A 167 -30.74 -28.70 -9.89
CA SER A 167 -29.44 -28.69 -9.20
C SER A 167 -28.38 -29.51 -9.94
N VAL A 168 -28.70 -30.74 -10.38
CA VAL A 168 -27.75 -31.61 -11.11
C VAL A 168 -27.34 -30.99 -12.46
N VAL A 169 -28.30 -30.46 -13.23
CA VAL A 169 -28.01 -29.78 -14.50
C VAL A 169 -27.14 -28.54 -14.28
N MET A 170 -27.46 -27.71 -13.29
CA MET A 170 -26.70 -26.49 -12.98
C MET A 170 -25.30 -26.81 -12.43
N GLN A 171 -25.13 -27.86 -11.61
CA GLN A 171 -23.81 -28.32 -11.16
C GLN A 171 -22.94 -28.79 -12.33
N GLY A 172 -23.50 -29.59 -13.25
CA GLY A 172 -22.77 -30.01 -14.46
C GLY A 172 -22.41 -28.84 -15.39
N CYS A 173 -23.27 -27.81 -15.47
CA CYS A 173 -23.00 -26.58 -16.21
C CYS A 173 -21.94 -25.66 -15.56
N LEU A 174 -21.82 -25.69 -14.24
CA LEU A 174 -20.95 -24.81 -13.46
C LEU A 174 -19.70 -25.51 -12.89
N ALA A 175 -19.40 -26.74 -13.28
CA ALA A 175 -18.30 -27.54 -12.71
C ALA A 175 -16.95 -26.79 -12.68
N SER A 176 -16.53 -26.19 -13.80
CA SER A 176 -15.30 -25.39 -13.89
C SER A 176 -15.34 -24.09 -13.08
N VAL A 177 -16.54 -23.55 -12.81
CA VAL A 177 -16.74 -22.40 -11.93
C VAL A 177 -16.62 -22.82 -10.46
N VAL A 178 -17.11 -24.02 -10.11
CA VAL A 178 -17.00 -24.66 -8.78
C VAL A 178 -15.55 -25.04 -8.44
N GLU A 179 -14.74 -25.46 -9.41
CA GLU A 179 -13.31 -25.72 -9.22
C GLU A 179 -12.56 -24.46 -8.73
N ILE A 180 -12.87 -23.29 -9.31
CA ILE A 180 -12.28 -21.99 -8.94
C ILE A 180 -12.83 -21.46 -7.60
N ASP A 181 -14.05 -21.86 -7.22
CA ASP A 181 -14.82 -21.37 -6.07
C ASP A 181 -14.10 -21.50 -4.72
N ASN A 182 -13.34 -22.58 -4.54
CA ASN A 182 -12.55 -22.81 -3.33
C ASN A 182 -11.32 -21.90 -3.28
N TYR A 183 -10.54 -21.81 -4.36
CA TYR A 183 -9.39 -20.91 -4.44
C TYR A 183 -9.79 -19.44 -4.32
N TRP A 184 -10.98 -19.07 -4.81
CA TRP A 184 -11.53 -17.74 -4.67
C TRP A 184 -11.83 -17.39 -3.20
N ARG A 185 -12.44 -18.30 -2.42
CA ARG A 185 -12.64 -18.10 -0.97
C ARG A 185 -11.33 -17.92 -0.21
N GLU A 186 -10.35 -18.79 -0.46
CA GLU A 186 -9.03 -18.70 0.17
C GLU A 186 -8.31 -17.38 -0.19
N TYR A 187 -8.46 -16.92 -1.44
CA TYR A 187 -7.99 -15.60 -1.88
C TYR A 187 -8.69 -14.46 -1.14
N ILE A 188 -10.02 -14.49 -0.99
CA ILE A 188 -10.79 -13.47 -0.27
C ILE A 188 -10.41 -13.44 1.22
N TRP A 189 -10.26 -14.59 1.88
CA TRP A 189 -9.80 -14.68 3.27
C TRP A 189 -8.34 -14.20 3.42
N SER A 190 -7.47 -14.50 2.46
CA SER A 190 -6.09 -13.99 2.43
C SER A 190 -6.04 -12.47 2.26
N LEU A 191 -6.90 -11.90 1.42
CA LEU A 191 -7.05 -10.45 1.21
C LEU A 191 -7.62 -9.75 2.46
N GLU A 192 -8.57 -10.38 3.15
CA GLU A 192 -9.10 -9.90 4.43
C GLU A 192 -8.02 -9.98 5.55
N GLY A 193 -7.19 -11.02 5.55
CA GLY A 193 -6.03 -11.16 6.44
C GLY A 193 -4.97 -10.09 6.18
N LEU A 194 -4.70 -9.78 4.92
CA LEU A 194 -3.75 -8.76 4.50
C LEU A 194 -4.23 -7.35 4.88
N THR A 195 -5.49 -7.01 4.61
CA THR A 195 -6.09 -5.75 5.11
C THR A 195 -6.12 -5.70 6.64
N LYS A 196 -6.34 -6.84 7.32
CA LYS A 196 -6.01 -7.10 8.73
C LYS A 196 -4.63 -6.52 9.11
N GLY A 197 -3.58 -7.07 8.51
CA GLY A 197 -2.18 -6.72 8.79
C GLY A 197 -1.78 -5.30 8.42
N MET A 198 -2.49 -4.65 7.50
CA MET A 198 -2.23 -3.25 7.13
C MET A 198 -2.64 -2.25 8.23
N TYR A 199 -3.59 -2.56 9.12
CA TYR A 199 -4.13 -1.57 10.09
C TYR A 199 -3.42 -1.62 11.45
N GLY A 200 -2.23 -1.01 11.56
CA GLY A 200 -1.44 -0.95 12.80
C GLY A 200 -0.21 -0.04 12.72
N ILE A 201 0.87 -0.39 13.43
CA ILE A 201 2.13 0.40 13.47
C ILE A 201 2.89 0.50 12.12
N TYR A 202 2.41 -0.20 11.09
CA TYR A 202 2.93 -0.17 9.72
C TYR A 202 1.86 0.24 8.69
N ASP A 203 0.74 0.81 9.13
CA ASP A 203 -0.27 1.41 8.25
C ASP A 203 0.36 2.51 7.38
N MET A 204 0.07 2.52 6.07
CA MET A 204 0.69 3.45 5.13
C MET A 204 0.33 4.91 5.40
N GLU A 205 -0.93 5.19 5.75
CA GLU A 205 -1.33 6.56 6.06
C GLU A 205 -0.60 7.03 7.32
N HIS A 206 -0.58 6.22 8.38
CA HIS A 206 0.14 6.55 9.60
C HIS A 206 1.67 6.69 9.39
N VAL A 207 2.31 5.76 8.69
CA VAL A 207 3.76 5.79 8.44
C VAL A 207 4.13 6.99 7.57
N LEU A 208 3.52 7.15 6.39
CA LEU A 208 3.90 8.22 5.47
C LEU A 208 3.54 9.61 6.03
N LEU A 209 2.36 9.78 6.64
CA LEU A 209 1.99 11.07 7.24
C LEU A 209 2.77 11.37 8.54
N SER A 210 3.47 10.42 9.15
CA SER A 210 4.35 10.68 10.30
C SER A 210 5.84 10.88 9.94
N LEU A 211 6.25 10.65 8.68
CA LEU A 211 7.65 10.84 8.26
C LEU A 211 8.19 12.24 8.55
N PHE A 212 7.37 13.30 8.42
CA PHE A 212 7.83 14.67 8.73
C PHE A 212 8.25 14.84 10.20
N LEU A 213 7.61 14.11 11.13
CA LEU A 213 7.98 14.09 12.55
C LEU A 213 9.29 13.32 12.73
N LEU A 214 9.42 12.14 12.11
CA LEU A 214 10.61 11.29 12.22
C LEU A 214 11.86 11.99 11.64
N ILE A 215 11.70 12.70 10.53
CA ILE A 215 12.74 13.52 9.89
C ILE A 215 13.11 14.70 10.81
N ARG A 216 12.13 15.49 11.29
CA ARG A 216 12.37 16.60 12.22
C ARG A 216 13.10 16.14 13.48
N ASP A 217 12.69 15.01 14.05
CA ASP A 217 13.24 14.48 15.29
C ASP A 217 14.67 13.95 15.08
N SER A 218 14.99 13.42 13.89
CA SER A 218 16.36 13.11 13.49
C SER A 218 17.24 14.37 13.38
N VAL A 219 16.72 15.47 12.84
CA VAL A 219 17.46 16.75 12.74
C VAL A 219 17.67 17.35 14.14
N MET A 220 16.67 17.27 15.03
CA MET A 220 16.83 17.62 16.44
C MET A 220 17.85 16.73 17.17
N TYR A 221 18.00 15.46 16.79
CA TYR A 221 19.07 14.60 17.32
C TYR A 221 20.45 15.10 16.88
N VAL A 222 20.61 15.55 15.63
CA VAL A 222 21.87 16.18 15.17
C VAL A 222 22.14 17.45 15.96
N GLN A 223 21.15 18.35 16.10
CA GLN A 223 21.30 19.60 16.87
C GLN A 223 21.74 19.34 18.33
N LYS A 224 21.12 18.38 19.02
CA LYS A 224 21.46 18.02 20.40
C LYS A 224 22.87 17.43 20.54
N ASN A 225 23.36 16.72 19.52
CA ASN A 225 24.70 16.15 19.49
C ASN A 225 25.72 17.04 18.75
N GLY A 226 25.31 18.24 18.32
CA GLY A 226 26.03 19.07 17.34
C GLY A 226 27.45 19.40 17.75
N GLY A 227 27.71 19.67 19.03
CA GLY A 227 29.08 19.92 19.53
C GLY A 227 30.00 18.70 19.43
N LYS A 228 29.48 17.48 19.69
CA LYS A 228 30.25 16.23 19.54
C LYS A 228 30.46 15.89 18.07
N LEU A 229 29.38 15.90 17.28
CA LEU A 229 29.42 15.61 15.86
C LEU A 229 30.28 16.63 15.10
N SER A 230 30.22 17.92 15.46
CA SER A 230 31.10 18.94 14.88
C SER A 230 32.55 18.73 15.28
N ALA A 231 32.86 18.32 16.52
CA ALA A 231 34.22 17.95 16.90
C ALA A 231 34.74 16.73 16.12
N THR A 232 33.92 15.70 15.88
CA THR A 232 34.34 14.50 15.13
C THR A 232 34.39 14.71 13.61
N VAL A 233 33.46 15.48 13.05
CA VAL A 233 33.55 15.94 11.65
C VAL A 233 34.73 16.89 11.49
N SER A 234 35.02 17.74 12.47
CA SER A 234 36.24 18.56 12.50
C SER A 234 37.49 17.72 12.67
N SER A 235 37.47 16.55 13.33
CA SER A 235 38.64 15.67 13.42
C SER A 235 38.89 14.83 12.16
N LEU A 236 37.82 14.39 11.49
CA LEU A 236 37.90 13.83 10.13
C LEU A 236 38.39 14.90 9.15
N ASN A 237 37.85 16.12 9.25
CA ASN A 237 38.42 17.28 8.56
C ASN A 237 39.87 17.50 8.97
N ILE A 238 40.32 17.41 10.23
CA ILE A 238 41.75 17.55 10.61
C ILE A 238 42.64 16.53 9.89
N SER A 239 42.16 15.31 9.64
CA SER A 239 42.86 14.33 8.79
C SER A 239 43.06 14.79 7.32
N MET A 240 42.35 15.84 6.91
CA MET A 240 42.32 16.46 5.57
C MET A 240 42.77 17.95 5.59
N TYR A 241 42.67 18.62 6.75
CA TYR A 241 42.95 20.04 7.04
C TYR A 241 44.38 20.25 7.57
N TRP A 242 45.17 19.19 7.74
CA TRP A 242 46.64 19.30 7.77
C TRP A 242 47.22 20.03 6.55
N PHE A 243 46.43 20.21 5.49
CA PHE A 243 46.75 21.04 4.33
C PHE A 243 46.30 22.51 4.42
N LEU A 244 45.21 22.85 5.13
CA LEU A 244 44.59 24.20 5.09
C LEU A 244 43.87 24.58 6.41
N GLN A 245 44.31 25.68 7.03
CA GLN A 245 43.71 26.34 8.21
C GLN A 245 43.62 27.87 7.95
N PRO A 246 43.05 28.73 8.83
CA PRO A 246 42.08 28.57 9.93
C PRO A 246 40.81 29.47 9.75
N SER A 247 39.70 29.40 10.52
CA SER A 247 39.57 29.93 11.91
C SER A 247 38.13 29.87 12.50
N PHE A 248 38.03 29.80 13.84
CA PHE A 248 37.03 30.41 14.77
C PHE A 248 35.52 30.02 14.85
N SER A 249 35.21 29.19 15.86
CA SER A 249 34.39 29.47 17.08
C SER A 249 32.87 29.83 17.08
N MET A 250 32.13 29.06 17.89
CA MET A 250 30.96 29.38 18.75
C MET A 250 29.79 30.28 18.29
N ILE A 251 28.55 29.74 18.36
CA ILE A 251 27.50 30.05 19.38
C ILE A 251 26.25 29.18 19.14
N PHE A 252 25.57 28.70 20.21
CA PHE A 252 24.26 28.01 20.08
C PHE A 252 23.44 28.09 21.38
N LYS A 253 22.24 28.71 21.38
CA LYS A 253 21.32 28.74 22.54
C LYS A 253 19.92 29.33 22.24
N HIS A 254 18.86 28.48 22.25
CA HIS A 254 17.52 28.65 22.88
C HIS A 254 16.30 27.99 22.18
N MET A 255 16.07 26.72 22.52
CA MET A 255 14.82 26.15 23.08
C MET A 255 13.40 26.69 22.69
N LEU A 256 12.68 25.87 21.89
CA LEU A 256 11.44 25.12 22.24
C LEU A 256 10.11 25.82 22.67
N LYS A 257 8.99 25.49 21.94
CA LYS A 257 7.58 25.16 22.37
C LYS A 257 6.57 25.51 21.24
N VAL A 258 5.37 24.91 21.06
CA VAL A 258 4.73 23.64 21.51
C VAL A 258 3.65 23.18 20.47
N THR A 259 2.91 22.10 20.76
CA THR A 259 1.86 21.39 19.96
C THR A 259 0.64 22.26 19.49
N HIS A 260 -0.39 21.83 18.72
CA HIS A 260 -1.11 20.53 18.62
C HIS A 260 -2.12 20.48 17.42
N ILE A 261 -2.89 19.38 17.31
CA ILE A 261 -4.17 19.14 16.56
C ILE A 261 -4.13 18.98 15.02
N LEU A 262 -4.42 17.77 14.52
CA LEU A 262 -5.63 17.44 13.72
C LEU A 262 -5.77 15.92 13.43
N LYS A 263 -7.00 15.41 13.53
CA LYS A 263 -7.43 14.09 13.04
C LYS A 263 -8.48 14.31 11.95
N SER A 264 -8.56 13.42 10.95
CA SER A 264 -9.79 12.82 10.41
C SER A 264 -9.60 12.27 8.98
N PHE A 265 -9.65 10.94 8.82
CA PHE A 265 -10.07 10.25 7.57
C PHE A 265 -10.58 8.84 7.88
N PRO A 266 -11.91 8.60 7.82
CA PRO A 266 -12.48 7.24 7.90
C PRO A 266 -13.25 6.77 6.65
N GLU A 267 -13.65 7.67 5.75
CA GLU A 267 -14.77 7.42 4.82
C GLU A 267 -14.44 6.50 3.62
N CYS A 268 -13.17 6.27 3.30
CA CYS A 268 -12.80 5.31 2.24
C CYS A 268 -12.73 3.84 2.72
N ARG A 269 -12.60 3.60 4.04
CA ARG A 269 -12.20 2.26 4.57
C ARG A 269 -13.35 1.23 4.62
N SER A 270 -14.60 1.65 4.43
CA SER A 270 -15.79 0.77 4.55
C SER A 270 -16.21 0.08 3.24
N LYS A 271 -16.08 0.76 2.08
CA LYS A 271 -16.66 0.28 0.81
C LYS A 271 -16.04 -1.03 0.30
N ILE A 272 -14.72 -1.21 0.47
CA ILE A 272 -13.98 -2.36 -0.09
C ILE A 272 -14.33 -3.68 0.62
N LEU A 273 -14.44 -3.67 1.95
CA LEU A 273 -14.85 -4.84 2.72
C LEU A 273 -16.31 -5.24 2.42
N ILE A 274 -17.18 -4.25 2.24
CA ILE A 274 -18.57 -4.47 1.84
C ILE A 274 -18.65 -5.05 0.42
N SER A 275 -17.85 -4.58 -0.54
CA SER A 275 -17.85 -5.15 -1.91
C SER A 275 -17.31 -6.58 -1.96
N GLY A 276 -16.28 -6.94 -1.19
CA GLY A 276 -15.76 -8.31 -1.14
C GLY A 276 -16.81 -9.30 -0.63
N ALA A 277 -17.41 -9.00 0.53
CA ALA A 277 -18.49 -9.81 1.10
C ALA A 277 -19.78 -9.80 0.25
N ALA A 278 -20.00 -8.72 -0.52
CA ALA A 278 -21.10 -8.65 -1.49
C ALA A 278 -20.87 -9.60 -2.67
N CYS A 279 -19.65 -9.71 -3.24
CA CYS A 279 -19.38 -10.63 -4.35
C CYS A 279 -19.59 -12.11 -3.98
N ASP A 280 -19.06 -12.54 -2.83
CA ASP A 280 -19.21 -13.93 -2.34
C ASP A 280 -20.68 -14.31 -2.08
N LYS A 281 -21.46 -13.35 -1.55
CA LYS A 281 -22.92 -13.50 -1.47
C LYS A 281 -23.58 -13.45 -2.85
N TYR A 282 -23.20 -12.52 -3.72
CA TYR A 282 -23.87 -12.31 -5.01
C TYR A 282 -23.80 -13.55 -5.89
N ARG A 283 -22.65 -14.22 -5.96
CA ARG A 283 -22.46 -15.46 -6.75
C ARG A 283 -23.26 -16.64 -6.19
N ASN A 284 -23.09 -16.97 -4.91
CA ASN A 284 -23.82 -18.08 -4.28
C ASN A 284 -25.33 -17.83 -4.21
N ASN A 285 -25.73 -16.61 -3.85
CA ASN A 285 -27.13 -16.22 -3.74
C ASN A 285 -27.78 -16.03 -5.12
N GLN A 286 -27.05 -15.68 -6.19
CA GLN A 286 -27.62 -15.74 -7.56
C GLN A 286 -27.95 -17.18 -7.95
N VAL A 287 -27.05 -18.16 -7.73
CA VAL A 287 -27.34 -19.56 -8.07
C VAL A 287 -28.52 -20.09 -7.25
N GLY A 288 -28.55 -19.82 -5.94
CA GLY A 288 -29.68 -20.18 -5.07
C GLY A 288 -31.01 -19.51 -5.48
N HIS A 289 -30.98 -18.21 -5.79
CA HIS A 289 -32.18 -17.43 -6.15
C HIS A 289 -32.63 -17.68 -7.61
N TRP A 290 -31.73 -18.13 -8.50
CA TRP A 290 -32.10 -18.79 -9.75
C TRP A 290 -32.83 -20.10 -9.42
N LEU A 291 -32.18 -21.08 -8.78
CA LEU A 291 -32.77 -22.39 -8.48
C LEU A 291 -34.16 -22.29 -7.81
N HIS A 292 -34.33 -21.34 -6.87
CA HIS A 292 -35.59 -21.10 -6.16
C HIS A 292 -36.70 -20.42 -7.00
N ASN A 293 -36.36 -19.67 -8.05
CA ASN A 293 -37.34 -19.09 -9.00
C ASN A 293 -37.72 -20.05 -10.12
N LEU A 294 -36.84 -21.02 -10.44
CA LEU A 294 -36.91 -21.83 -11.66
C LEU A 294 -37.45 -23.23 -11.43
N SER A 295 -37.25 -23.78 -10.22
CA SER A 295 -37.88 -25.04 -9.79
C SER A 295 -39.30 -24.80 -9.27
N SER A 296 -40.12 -25.86 -9.19
CA SER A 296 -41.44 -25.72 -8.54
C SER A 296 -41.42 -25.98 -7.03
N ASN A 297 -42.40 -25.36 -6.37
CA ASN A 297 -42.82 -25.68 -5.01
C ASN A 297 -44.08 -26.56 -4.96
N ASP A 298 -44.68 -26.85 -6.13
CA ASP A 298 -45.83 -27.74 -6.28
C ASP A 298 -45.46 -29.21 -5.99
N THR A 299 -46.48 -30.06 -5.82
CA THR A 299 -46.32 -31.50 -5.61
C THR A 299 -45.81 -32.26 -6.83
N LEU A 300 -45.91 -31.69 -8.03
CA LEU A 300 -45.56 -32.31 -9.31
C LEU A 300 -44.52 -31.47 -10.06
N CYS A 301 -43.51 -32.12 -10.65
CA CYS A 301 -42.42 -31.44 -11.37
C CYS A 301 -41.83 -32.27 -12.52
N TRP A 302 -41.12 -31.60 -13.44
CA TRP A 302 -40.48 -32.20 -14.62
C TRP A 302 -39.08 -32.75 -14.28
N ASN A 303 -38.86 -34.05 -14.50
CA ASN A 303 -37.58 -34.71 -14.22
C ASN A 303 -36.61 -34.78 -15.42
N GLY A 304 -37.03 -34.28 -16.60
CA GLY A 304 -36.29 -34.40 -17.86
C GLY A 304 -36.82 -35.46 -18.83
N GLN A 305 -37.78 -36.28 -18.40
CA GLN A 305 -38.45 -37.30 -19.21
C GLN A 305 -39.98 -37.27 -19.06
N GLU A 306 -40.48 -37.07 -17.84
CA GLU A 306 -41.91 -37.05 -17.48
C GLU A 306 -42.21 -36.13 -16.29
N ILE A 307 -43.48 -36.08 -15.87
CA ILE A 307 -43.92 -35.43 -14.63
C ILE A 307 -43.91 -36.45 -13.50
N VAL A 308 -43.24 -36.13 -12.40
CA VAL A 308 -43.17 -36.96 -11.19
C VAL A 308 -43.66 -36.19 -9.97
N GLU A 309 -44.06 -36.91 -8.92
CA GLU A 309 -44.18 -36.33 -7.59
C GLU A 309 -42.79 -35.99 -7.00
N ARG A 310 -42.78 -35.03 -6.08
CA ARG A 310 -41.62 -34.20 -5.72
C ARG A 310 -40.48 -34.87 -4.94
#